data_AF-A0A9J6BJY8-F1
#
_entry.id   AF-A0A9J6BJY8-F1
#
_cell.length_a   1.000
_cell.length_b   1.000
_cell.length_c   1.000
_cell.angle_alpha   90.00
_cell.angle_beta   90.00
_cell.angle_gamma   90.00
#
_symmetry.space_group_name_H-M   'P 1'
#
loop_
_entity.id
_entity.type
_entity.pdbx_description
1 polymer ?
#
loop_
_entity_poly.entity_id
_entity_poly.type
_entity_poly.pdbx_seq_one_letter_code
_entity_poly.pdbx_strand_id
1 'polypeptide(L)'
;MTDTEEDSQSSESWPVNEDWLIEMLKQHHCTNNDLKIADFSAKQGCSDGVSNLSDILAVSVVYNIGSTPNEIASTDVASSSEKLEFIIKLLPHDPFSRYFVTEAKFDLREIRFYTRVLPDLMEFQNRNIKAGSEKMSICVPKCFYTHYSPGKLPATGSPEPPESILVLEDMRSSGYKGISFIKGLNLEQAEYAIKAIASVHALSLGMKFKEKIDLNEKYSFLFQINKATESYQQLLEQGLPQLSKFLQQKGHYERELRVLEQLRPRTKALIENLLQPIEPMGLITHTDFWCNNLLFKECPNDSLNDNCSILDWQMITYSRPTNDIALLITSSLPSNIRRQHTTKLLDLYYNLLRSNCSKIGLDIEVDLQYSRNKMECDFRKSQLLSFLLCIGSIDVALGHEETEQRLLDVLHDFYEDKIFTFDDVFK
;
A
#
# COMPACT_ATOMS: atom_id res chain seq x y z
N MET A 1 34.31 15.00 -18.45
CA MET A 1 34.10 16.16 -19.34
C MET A 1 32.62 16.41 -19.33
N THR A 2 32.19 17.62 -18.95
CA THR A 2 30.80 18.15 -19.08
C THR A 2 29.70 17.17 -18.65
N ASP A 3 29.17 17.23 -17.43
CA ASP A 3 28.47 18.40 -16.88
C ASP A 3 27.70 19.15 -17.97
N THR A 4 26.49 18.68 -18.23
CA THR A 4 25.43 19.42 -18.90
C THR A 4 24.19 19.32 -18.04
N GLU A 5 23.76 20.48 -17.54
CA GLU A 5 22.49 20.66 -16.85
C GLU A 5 21.35 20.26 -17.81
N GLU A 6 20.56 19.25 -17.47
CA GLU A 6 19.26 19.02 -18.12
C GLU A 6 18.23 19.97 -17.51
N ASP A 7 18.35 21.23 -17.89
CA ASP A 7 17.38 22.27 -17.57
C ASP A 7 16.06 22.03 -18.31
N SER A 8 14.96 22.14 -17.58
CA SER A 8 13.61 22.46 -18.08
C SER A 8 13.02 21.56 -19.19
N GLN A 9 12.50 20.39 -18.81
CA GLN A 9 11.36 19.84 -19.56
C GLN A 9 10.08 20.60 -19.16
N SER A 10 9.54 21.32 -20.15
CA SER A 10 8.36 22.21 -20.15
C SER A 10 7.30 22.02 -19.07
N SER A 11 6.99 23.09 -18.34
CA SER A 11 5.96 23.21 -17.30
C SER A 11 4.51 23.35 -17.82
N GLU A 12 4.19 22.90 -19.03
CA GLU A 12 2.88 23.15 -19.68
C GLU A 12 1.84 22.04 -19.52
N SER A 13 2.21 20.85 -19.03
CA SER A 13 1.31 19.67 -19.01
C SER A 13 0.77 19.26 -17.64
N TRP A 14 1.23 19.87 -16.54
CA TRP A 14 0.92 19.47 -15.17
C TRP A 14 -0.06 20.46 -14.51
N PRO A 15 -0.97 20.01 -13.62
CA PRO A 15 -1.98 20.87 -13.00
C PRO A 15 -1.41 21.85 -11.95
N VAL A 16 -0.08 21.98 -11.84
CA VAL A 16 0.59 22.77 -10.79
C VAL A 16 0.87 24.18 -11.30
N ASN A 17 0.01 25.11 -10.91
CA ASN A 17 0.19 26.56 -11.09
C ASN A 17 -0.19 27.31 -9.81
N GLU A 18 0.04 28.62 -9.76
CA GLU A 18 -0.19 29.44 -8.55
C GLU A 18 -1.66 29.40 -8.10
N ASP A 19 -2.62 29.53 -9.01
CA ASP A 19 -4.05 29.51 -8.70
C ASP A 19 -4.47 28.15 -8.09
N TRP A 20 -4.06 27.04 -8.70
CA TRP A 20 -4.34 25.69 -8.20
C TRP A 20 -3.69 25.43 -6.83
N LEU A 21 -2.45 25.91 -6.62
CA LEU A 21 -1.79 25.84 -5.32
C LEU A 21 -2.55 26.62 -4.25
N ILE A 22 -3.07 27.81 -4.57
CA ILE A 22 -3.89 28.61 -3.66
C ILE A 22 -5.20 27.88 -3.33
N GLU A 23 -5.90 27.29 -4.30
CA GLU A 23 -7.12 26.50 -4.03
C GLU A 23 -6.83 25.28 -3.15
N MET A 24 -5.76 24.55 -3.43
CA MET A 24 -5.31 23.39 -2.66
C MET A 24 -4.97 23.77 -1.21
N LEU A 25 -4.22 24.85 -1.01
CA LEU A 25 -3.84 25.35 0.32
C LEU A 25 -5.05 25.90 1.11
N LYS A 26 -6.02 26.52 0.45
CA LYS A 26 -7.30 26.94 1.09
C LYS A 26 -8.05 25.74 1.65
N GLN A 27 -8.12 24.63 0.91
CA GLN A 27 -8.73 23.39 1.38
C GLN A 27 -7.92 22.76 2.53
N HIS A 28 -6.58 22.69 2.39
CA HIS A 28 -5.69 22.15 3.44
C HIS A 28 -5.88 22.85 4.79
N HIS A 29 -5.90 24.18 4.80
CA HIS A 29 -6.04 25.01 5.99
C HIS A 29 -7.50 25.23 6.43
N CYS A 30 -8.48 24.70 5.68
CA CYS A 30 -9.91 24.96 5.89
C CYS A 30 -10.22 26.47 6.00
N THR A 31 -9.55 27.30 5.19
CA THR A 31 -9.58 28.77 5.29
C THR A 31 -9.98 29.43 3.98
N ASN A 32 -10.66 30.58 4.10
CA ASN A 32 -10.95 31.48 2.99
C ASN A 32 -10.05 32.73 2.97
N ASN A 33 -9.02 32.78 3.83
CA ASN A 33 -8.10 33.91 3.90
C ASN A 33 -7.32 34.10 2.60
N ASP A 34 -6.82 35.31 2.38
CA ASP A 34 -5.89 35.60 1.30
C ASP A 34 -4.59 34.81 1.53
N LEU A 35 -4.31 33.89 0.61
CA LEU A 35 -3.08 33.12 0.53
C LEU A 35 -2.25 33.67 -0.62
N LYS A 36 -0.96 33.87 -0.39
CA LYS A 36 -0.02 34.30 -1.42
C LYS A 36 1.13 33.30 -1.50
N ILE A 37 1.37 32.76 -2.69
CA ILE A 37 2.55 31.96 -2.96
C ILE A 37 3.75 32.91 -3.02
N ALA A 38 4.83 32.54 -2.35
CA ALA A 38 6.10 33.28 -2.38
C ALA A 38 7.08 32.63 -3.35
N ASP A 39 7.09 31.29 -3.40
CA ASP A 39 7.89 30.48 -4.32
C ASP A 39 7.29 29.07 -4.42
N PHE A 40 7.47 28.39 -5.56
CA PHE A 40 7.20 26.95 -5.66
C PHE A 40 8.05 26.26 -6.72
N SER A 41 8.35 24.99 -6.49
CA SER A 41 9.06 24.13 -7.44
C SER A 41 8.33 22.80 -7.59
N ALA A 42 8.17 22.31 -8.82
CA ALA A 42 7.66 20.99 -9.14
C ALA A 42 8.70 20.20 -9.94
N LYS A 43 8.84 18.90 -9.68
CA LYS A 43 9.73 17.98 -10.40
C LYS A 43 9.17 16.56 -10.41
N GLN A 44 9.73 15.67 -11.23
CA GLN A 44 9.38 14.25 -11.16
C GLN A 44 9.75 13.71 -9.76
N GLY A 45 8.80 13.04 -9.12
CA GLY A 45 8.92 12.53 -7.75
C GLY A 45 9.63 11.18 -7.67
N CYS A 46 9.59 10.41 -8.77
CA CYS A 46 10.29 9.14 -8.97
C CYS A 46 11.35 9.29 -10.07
N SER A 47 12.54 8.74 -9.84
CA SER A 47 13.54 8.52 -10.90
C SER A 47 13.16 7.28 -11.72
N ASP A 48 13.11 7.43 -13.04
CA ASP A 48 13.08 6.40 -14.09
C ASP A 48 12.21 5.14 -13.85
N GLY A 49 10.96 5.18 -14.36
CA GLY A 49 10.19 3.97 -14.68
C GLY A 49 9.56 3.18 -13.52
N VAL A 50 9.67 3.66 -12.27
CA VAL A 50 9.24 2.88 -11.08
C VAL A 50 7.73 2.94 -10.79
N SER A 51 6.94 3.78 -11.47
CA SER A 51 5.48 3.87 -11.27
C SER A 51 4.71 3.72 -12.59
N ASN A 52 4.31 2.49 -12.91
CA ASN A 52 3.49 2.17 -14.09
C ASN A 52 2.01 2.57 -13.94
N LEU A 53 1.58 3.00 -12.74
CA LEU A 53 0.17 3.19 -12.37
C LEU A 53 -0.19 4.63 -11.97
N SER A 54 0.78 5.53 -11.86
CA SER A 54 0.55 6.96 -11.60
C SER A 54 1.75 7.80 -12.01
N ASP A 55 1.50 9.01 -12.53
CA ASP A 55 2.53 10.03 -12.70
C ASP A 55 2.73 10.82 -11.39
N ILE A 56 4.01 11.09 -11.09
CA ILE A 56 4.50 11.62 -9.81
C ILE A 56 5.77 12.42 -10.14
N LEU A 57 5.87 13.76 -10.11
CA LEU A 57 5.26 14.84 -9.31
C LEU A 57 5.57 14.87 -7.80
N ALA A 58 6.67 15.54 -7.44
CA ALA A 58 6.97 16.08 -6.11
C ALA A 58 7.04 17.63 -6.15
N VAL A 59 6.43 18.28 -5.17
CA VAL A 59 6.25 19.74 -5.12
C VAL A 59 6.68 20.30 -3.75
N SER A 60 7.38 21.42 -3.76
CA SER A 60 7.66 22.26 -2.60
C SER A 60 7.04 23.63 -2.84
N VAL A 61 6.24 24.13 -1.91
CA VAL A 61 5.63 25.46 -1.96
C VAL A 61 5.94 26.25 -0.70
N VAL A 62 6.29 27.52 -0.87
CA VAL A 62 6.44 28.51 0.21
C VAL A 62 5.36 29.55 0.04
N TYR A 63 4.60 29.84 1.09
CA TYR A 63 3.43 30.72 1.03
C TYR A 63 3.22 31.48 2.33
N ASN A 64 2.36 32.50 2.28
CA ASN A 64 1.98 33.31 3.43
C ASN A 64 0.45 33.28 3.59
N ILE A 65 -0.02 33.09 4.83
CA ILE A 65 -1.45 33.18 5.18
C ILE A 65 -1.74 34.60 5.67
N GLY A 66 -2.69 35.29 5.04
CA GLY A 66 -3.16 36.60 5.50
C GLY A 66 -3.96 36.49 6.81
N SER A 67 -3.74 37.43 7.72
CA SER A 67 -4.52 37.60 8.95
C SER A 67 -5.99 37.93 8.63
N THR A 68 -6.94 37.49 9.45
CA THR A 68 -8.35 37.86 9.26
C THR A 68 -8.58 39.34 9.57
N PRO A 69 -9.54 40.03 8.92
CA PRO A 69 -9.82 41.46 9.19
C PRO A 69 -10.30 41.79 10.62
N ASN A 70 -10.56 40.78 11.46
CA ASN A 70 -11.09 40.96 12.82
C ASN A 70 -10.04 40.87 13.93
N GLU A 71 -8.77 40.59 13.61
CA GLU A 71 -7.69 40.69 14.61
C GLU A 71 -7.25 42.16 14.71
N ILE A 72 -7.65 42.77 15.83
CA ILE A 72 -7.48 44.20 16.11
C ILE A 72 -6.01 44.60 16.01
N ALA A 73 -5.75 45.71 15.32
CA ALA A 73 -4.43 46.27 15.10
C ALA A 73 -3.62 46.45 16.39
N SER A 74 -2.69 45.53 16.63
CA SER A 74 -1.57 45.69 17.56
C SER A 74 -0.30 45.14 16.92
N THR A 75 0.51 46.05 16.35
CA THR A 75 1.96 45.96 16.11
C THR A 75 2.55 44.64 15.60
N ASP A 76 3.03 44.67 14.35
CA ASP A 76 4.02 43.73 13.78
C ASP A 76 3.68 42.23 13.89
N VAL A 77 2.46 41.86 13.50
CA VAL A 77 2.15 40.46 13.14
C VAL A 77 2.89 40.14 11.84
N ALA A 78 4.09 39.57 11.97
CA ALA A 78 4.85 39.06 10.84
C ALA A 78 4.00 38.02 10.09
N SER A 79 3.89 38.17 8.77
CA SER A 79 3.26 37.16 7.91
C SER A 79 4.02 35.84 8.09
N SER A 80 3.34 34.82 8.64
CA SER A 80 3.96 33.51 8.84
C SER A 80 4.18 32.85 7.49
N SER A 81 5.44 32.86 7.05
CA SER A 81 5.86 32.11 5.88
C SER A 81 5.89 30.63 6.23
N GLU A 82 5.02 29.87 5.58
CA GLU A 82 4.94 28.42 5.72
C GLU A 82 5.57 27.74 4.51
N LYS A 83 6.13 26.54 4.71
CA LYS A 83 6.61 25.65 3.66
C LYS A 83 5.85 24.33 3.74
N LEU A 84 5.35 23.85 2.61
CA LEU A 84 4.73 22.53 2.49
C LEU A 84 5.42 21.74 1.38
N GLU A 85 5.78 20.48 1.68
CA GLU A 85 6.37 19.54 0.73
C GLU A 85 5.42 18.35 0.55
N PHE A 86 5.06 18.07 -0.69
CA PHE A 86 4.03 17.10 -1.03
C PHE A 86 4.28 16.39 -2.35
N ILE A 87 3.68 15.20 -2.45
CA ILE A 87 3.63 14.37 -3.65
C ILE A 87 2.24 14.54 -4.26
N ILE A 88 2.18 14.68 -5.59
CA ILE A 88 0.93 14.56 -6.34
C ILE A 88 0.98 13.23 -7.09
N LYS A 89 -0.04 12.38 -6.95
CA LYS A 89 -0.29 11.28 -7.88
C LYS A 89 -1.34 11.70 -8.89
N LEU A 90 -1.05 11.49 -10.17
CA LEU A 90 -1.93 11.74 -11.31
C LEU A 90 -2.15 10.45 -12.11
N LEU A 91 -3.25 10.39 -12.87
CA LEU A 91 -3.41 9.36 -13.91
C LEU A 91 -2.27 9.45 -14.93
N PRO A 92 -1.67 8.31 -15.36
CA PRO A 92 -0.60 8.30 -16.35
C PRO A 92 -0.90 9.12 -17.61
N HIS A 93 0.11 9.77 -18.19
CA HIS A 93 0.01 10.41 -19.50
C HIS A 93 -0.07 9.38 -20.64
N ASP A 94 0.55 8.20 -20.48
CA ASP A 94 0.43 7.11 -21.46
C ASP A 94 -1.03 6.58 -21.55
N PRO A 95 -1.63 6.52 -22.76
CA PRO A 95 -3.02 6.09 -22.91
C PRO A 95 -3.31 4.66 -22.47
N PHE A 96 -2.37 3.72 -22.62
CA PHE A 96 -2.58 2.32 -22.25
C PHE A 96 -2.54 2.15 -20.73
N SER A 97 -1.53 2.70 -20.07
CA SER A 97 -1.41 2.73 -18.61
C SER A 97 -2.57 3.50 -17.98
N ARG A 98 -3.00 4.63 -18.55
CA ARG A 98 -4.21 5.36 -18.11
C ARG A 98 -5.46 4.49 -18.20
N TYR A 99 -5.70 3.84 -19.33
CA TYR A 99 -6.85 2.95 -19.52
C TYR A 99 -6.83 1.82 -18.46
N PHE A 100 -5.71 1.13 -18.31
CA PHE A 100 -5.52 0.07 -17.32
C PHE A 100 -5.84 0.54 -15.88
N VAL A 101 -5.32 1.69 -15.48
CA VAL A 101 -5.56 2.29 -14.16
C VAL A 101 -7.04 2.60 -13.95
N THR A 102 -7.70 3.25 -14.93
CA THR A 102 -9.09 3.69 -14.80
C THR A 102 -10.11 2.54 -14.87
N GLU A 103 -9.87 1.52 -15.69
CA GLU A 103 -10.72 0.32 -15.77
C GLU A 103 -10.62 -0.55 -14.50
N ALA A 104 -9.39 -0.73 -14.01
CA ALA A 104 -9.14 -1.42 -12.76
C ALA A 104 -9.58 -0.61 -11.53
N LYS A 105 -9.66 0.73 -11.66
CA LYS A 105 -9.99 1.71 -10.60
C LYS A 105 -8.96 1.77 -9.47
N PHE A 106 -7.67 1.69 -9.80
CA PHE A 106 -6.57 1.77 -8.82
C PHE A 106 -6.52 3.15 -8.14
N ASP A 107 -6.58 4.20 -8.95
CA ASP A 107 -6.60 5.62 -8.55
C ASP A 107 -7.77 5.94 -7.61
N LEU A 108 -8.98 5.51 -7.98
CA LEU A 108 -10.18 5.70 -7.17
C LEU A 108 -10.08 4.97 -5.84
N ARG A 109 -9.47 3.77 -5.80
CA ARG A 109 -9.28 3.02 -4.55
C ARG A 109 -8.37 3.74 -3.58
N GLU A 110 -7.24 4.25 -4.03
CA GLU A 110 -6.32 4.99 -3.15
C GLU A 110 -6.96 6.30 -2.65
N ILE A 111 -7.62 7.08 -3.52
CA ILE A 111 -8.40 8.26 -3.10
C ILE A 111 -9.49 7.89 -2.08
N ARG A 112 -10.16 6.75 -2.26
CA ARG A 112 -11.21 6.29 -1.32
C ARG A 112 -10.67 5.70 -0.03
N PHE A 113 -9.43 5.22 0.02
CA PHE A 113 -8.76 4.94 1.28
C PHE A 113 -8.64 6.23 2.11
N TYR A 114 -8.01 7.27 1.57
CA TYR A 114 -7.81 8.53 2.30
C TYR A 114 -9.10 9.30 2.59
N THR A 115 -10.11 9.23 1.72
CA THR A 115 -11.37 10.00 1.87
C THR A 115 -12.52 9.25 2.54
N ARG A 116 -12.42 7.92 2.74
CA ARG A 116 -13.47 7.10 3.38
C ARG A 116 -12.94 6.13 4.42
N VAL A 117 -12.04 5.21 4.04
CA VAL A 117 -11.60 4.13 4.94
C VAL A 117 -10.82 4.70 6.13
N LEU A 118 -9.78 5.50 5.88
CA LEU A 118 -8.93 6.06 6.94
C LEU A 118 -9.73 6.96 7.91
N PRO A 119 -10.56 7.93 7.47
CA PRO A 119 -11.42 8.70 8.36
C PRO A 119 -12.34 7.84 9.22
N ASP A 120 -13.01 6.84 8.63
CA ASP A 120 -13.90 5.94 9.36
C ASP A 120 -13.16 5.13 10.44
N LEU A 121 -11.97 4.60 10.13
CA LEU A 121 -11.13 3.88 11.10
C LEU A 121 -10.67 4.79 12.24
N MET A 122 -10.31 6.05 11.94
CA MET A 122 -9.92 7.04 12.95
C MET A 122 -11.11 7.45 13.83
N GLU A 123 -12.30 7.62 13.25
CA GLU A 123 -13.53 7.94 13.99
C GLU A 123 -13.96 6.76 14.88
N PHE A 124 -13.97 5.54 14.33
CA PHE A 124 -14.24 4.31 15.08
C PHE A 124 -13.29 4.15 16.26
N GLN A 125 -11.98 4.38 16.04
CA GLN A 125 -10.97 4.41 17.11
C GLN A 125 -11.33 5.44 18.19
N ASN A 126 -11.62 6.68 17.81
CA ASN A 126 -11.95 7.75 18.74
C ASN A 126 -13.23 7.48 19.56
N ARG A 127 -14.19 6.74 18.98
CA ARG A 127 -15.42 6.32 19.68
C ARG A 127 -15.22 5.10 20.60
N ASN A 128 -14.25 4.23 20.35
CA ASN A 128 -14.13 2.93 21.02
C ASN A 128 -12.93 2.78 21.96
N ILE A 129 -11.84 3.53 21.77
CA ILE A 129 -10.73 3.57 22.73
C ILE A 129 -11.03 4.61 23.80
N LYS A 130 -10.89 4.23 25.08
CA LYS A 130 -11.12 5.13 26.21
C LYS A 130 -10.18 6.33 26.18
N ALA A 131 -10.69 7.51 26.52
CA ALA A 131 -9.86 8.70 26.69
C ALA A 131 -8.74 8.44 27.71
N GLY A 132 -7.50 8.78 27.33
CA GLY A 132 -6.29 8.51 28.13
C GLY A 132 -5.63 7.15 27.89
N SER A 133 -6.24 6.23 27.14
CA SER A 133 -5.57 5.00 26.67
C SER A 133 -4.71 5.27 25.43
N GLU A 134 -3.63 4.52 25.27
CA GLU A 134 -2.77 4.55 24.08
C GLU A 134 -3.54 4.11 22.82
N LYS A 135 -3.72 5.05 21.88
CA LYS A 135 -4.32 4.78 20.57
C LYS A 135 -3.40 3.93 19.69
N MET A 136 -3.99 3.23 18.73
CA MET A 136 -3.24 2.61 17.63
C MET A 136 -2.82 3.70 16.64
N SER A 137 -1.53 3.72 16.28
CA SER A 137 -1.03 4.59 15.20
C SER A 137 -1.35 3.93 13.84
N ILE A 138 -1.91 4.72 12.92
CA ILE A 138 -1.99 4.38 11.50
C ILE A 138 -1.01 5.33 10.80
N CYS A 139 0.21 4.86 10.55
CA CYS A 139 1.24 5.66 9.90
C CYS A 139 1.09 5.55 8.37
N VAL A 140 0.48 6.58 7.78
CA VAL A 140 0.33 6.80 6.34
C VAL A 140 0.56 8.30 6.06
N PRO A 141 0.96 8.70 4.84
CA PRO A 141 1.13 10.10 4.50
C PRO A 141 -0.14 10.93 4.75
N LYS A 142 -0.02 12.14 5.30
CA LYS A 142 -1.19 13.02 5.44
C LYS A 142 -1.71 13.40 4.05
N CYS A 143 -2.99 13.13 3.77
CA CYS A 143 -3.64 13.59 2.56
C CYS A 143 -4.00 15.08 2.69
N PHE A 144 -3.64 15.88 1.70
CA PHE A 144 -3.89 17.33 1.67
C PHE A 144 -5.04 17.71 0.73
N TYR A 145 -5.21 16.98 -0.37
CA TYR A 145 -6.22 17.26 -1.39
C TYR A 145 -6.53 16.03 -2.23
N THR A 146 -7.77 15.91 -2.70
CA THR A 146 -8.17 14.90 -3.67
C THR A 146 -9.13 15.49 -4.71
N HIS A 147 -8.92 15.19 -5.98
CA HIS A 147 -9.89 15.38 -7.04
C HIS A 147 -10.17 14.05 -7.74
N TYR A 148 -11.43 13.79 -8.08
CA TYR A 148 -11.83 12.65 -8.90
C TYR A 148 -13.03 13.01 -9.76
N SER A 149 -12.84 12.96 -11.08
CA SER A 149 -13.90 13.11 -12.08
C SER A 149 -13.91 11.86 -12.97
N PRO A 150 -14.98 11.04 -12.95
CA PRO A 150 -15.08 9.91 -13.86
C PRO A 150 -15.28 10.43 -15.29
N GLY A 151 -14.61 9.79 -16.26
CA GLY A 151 -14.74 10.14 -17.67
C GLY A 151 -16.20 10.03 -18.15
N LYS A 152 -16.65 11.02 -18.93
CA LYS A 152 -18.03 11.11 -19.40
C LYS A 152 -18.08 11.02 -20.93
N LEU A 153 -18.96 10.18 -21.44
CA LEU A 153 -19.43 10.24 -22.83
C LEU A 153 -20.80 10.96 -22.84
N PRO A 154 -20.85 12.29 -23.00
CA PRO A 154 -22.11 13.00 -23.07
C PRO A 154 -22.85 12.66 -24.38
N ALA A 155 -24.18 12.67 -24.35
CA ALA A 155 -25.01 12.44 -25.55
C ALA A 155 -24.80 13.51 -26.64
N THR A 156 -24.30 14.69 -26.25
CA THR A 156 -23.90 15.81 -27.12
C THR A 156 -22.67 16.49 -26.53
N GLY A 157 -21.58 16.61 -27.30
CA GLY A 157 -20.33 17.26 -26.86
C GLY A 157 -19.10 16.38 -27.08
N SER A 158 -17.92 16.88 -26.70
CA SER A 158 -16.70 16.09 -26.63
C SER A 158 -16.72 15.16 -25.40
N PRO A 159 -16.13 13.95 -25.47
CA PRO A 159 -15.85 13.15 -24.29
C PRO A 159 -15.03 13.95 -23.26
N GLU A 160 -15.42 13.89 -22.00
CA GLU A 160 -14.60 14.37 -20.89
C GLU A 160 -13.72 13.21 -20.42
N PRO A 161 -12.38 13.33 -20.45
CA PRO A 161 -11.50 12.28 -19.95
C PRO A 161 -11.65 12.10 -18.43
N PRO A 162 -11.32 10.92 -17.87
CA PRO A 162 -11.21 10.77 -16.44
C PRO A 162 -10.04 11.60 -15.89
N GLU A 163 -10.26 12.22 -14.74
CA GLU A 163 -9.27 13.00 -13.99
C GLU A 163 -9.19 12.48 -12.56
N SER A 164 -7.97 12.33 -12.06
CA SER A 164 -7.68 11.83 -10.72
C SER A 164 -6.44 12.53 -10.21
N ILE A 165 -6.55 13.15 -9.04
CA ILE A 165 -5.47 13.88 -8.37
C ILE A 165 -5.50 13.47 -6.89
N LEU A 166 -4.39 12.97 -6.38
CA LEU A 166 -4.22 12.65 -4.96
C LEU A 166 -2.96 13.34 -4.44
N VAL A 167 -3.12 14.23 -3.48
CA VAL A 167 -2.02 15.02 -2.89
C VAL A 167 -1.72 14.51 -1.49
N LEU A 168 -0.49 14.05 -1.28
CA LEU A 168 0.00 13.41 -0.05
C LEU A 168 1.25 14.12 0.49
N GLU A 169 1.49 14.06 1.79
CA GLU A 169 2.75 14.48 2.43
C GLU A 169 3.98 13.84 1.77
N ASP A 170 5.01 14.64 1.46
CA ASP A 170 6.31 14.11 1.09
C ASP A 170 7.09 13.70 2.34
N MET A 171 6.86 12.45 2.76
CA MET A 171 7.47 11.83 3.94
C MET A 171 9.01 11.89 3.95
N ARG A 172 9.68 12.15 2.82
CA ARG A 172 11.14 12.31 2.76
C ARG A 172 11.61 13.54 3.54
N SER A 173 10.82 14.61 3.55
CA SER A 173 11.05 15.82 4.38
C SER A 173 11.06 15.48 5.88
N SER A 174 10.12 14.62 6.30
CA SER A 174 9.99 14.05 7.63
C SER A 174 11.06 12.99 7.97
N GLY A 175 12.03 12.74 7.08
CA GLY A 175 13.18 11.84 7.28
C GLY A 175 12.94 10.37 6.93
N TYR A 176 11.79 10.02 6.35
CA TYR A 176 11.49 8.65 5.92
C TYR A 176 12.19 8.31 4.61
N LYS A 177 12.60 7.04 4.46
CA LYS A 177 13.32 6.52 3.29
C LYS A 177 12.77 5.15 2.88
N GLY A 178 12.61 4.93 1.57
CA GLY A 178 12.34 3.60 1.02
C GLY A 178 13.58 2.71 1.09
N ILE A 179 13.38 1.40 1.03
CA ILE A 179 14.46 0.39 1.02
C ILE A 179 14.57 -0.24 -0.36
N SER A 180 15.80 -0.49 -0.81
CA SER A 180 16.03 -1.18 -2.08
C SER A 180 15.51 -2.62 -2.02
N PHE A 181 14.59 -2.97 -2.93
CA PHE A 181 14.08 -4.33 -3.10
C PHE A 181 15.22 -5.38 -3.22
N ILE A 182 16.33 -5.03 -3.90
CA ILE A 182 17.50 -5.91 -4.07
C ILE A 182 18.12 -6.31 -2.74
N LYS A 183 18.22 -5.36 -1.80
CA LYS A 183 18.73 -5.63 -0.43
C LYS A 183 17.70 -6.33 0.45
N GLY A 184 16.42 -6.03 0.25
CA GLY A 184 15.35 -6.47 1.14
C GLY A 184 15.37 -5.76 2.50
N LEU A 185 14.39 -6.07 3.34
CA LEU A 185 14.26 -5.52 4.69
C LEU A 185 15.18 -6.27 5.67
N ASN A 186 15.72 -5.52 6.63
CA ASN A 186 16.29 -6.13 7.84
C ASN A 186 15.16 -6.58 8.79
N LEU A 187 15.51 -7.31 9.87
CA LEU A 187 14.52 -7.83 10.82
C LEU A 187 13.70 -6.72 11.49
N GLU A 188 14.37 -5.65 11.93
CA GLU A 188 13.76 -4.53 12.64
C GLU A 188 12.75 -3.77 11.75
N GLN A 189 13.09 -3.54 10.49
CA GLN A 189 12.18 -2.97 9.48
C GLN A 189 10.97 -3.85 9.25
N ALA A 190 11.13 -5.18 9.19
CA ALA A 190 10.00 -6.09 9.10
C ALA A 190 9.10 -6.05 10.35
N GLU A 191 9.68 -5.89 11.55
CA GLU A 191 8.93 -5.69 12.79
C GLU A 191 8.18 -4.35 12.79
N TYR A 192 8.77 -3.25 12.30
CA TYR A 192 8.07 -1.96 12.15
C TYR A 192 6.94 -2.03 11.12
N ALA A 193 7.13 -2.72 9.99
CA ALA A 193 6.08 -2.93 9.00
C ALA A 193 4.88 -3.70 9.60
N ILE A 194 5.17 -4.80 10.31
CA ILE A 194 4.15 -5.61 10.99
C ILE A 194 3.39 -4.79 12.06
N LYS A 195 4.09 -3.93 12.83
CA LYS A 195 3.47 -2.99 13.78
C LYS A 195 2.48 -2.04 13.06
N ALA A 196 2.88 -1.45 11.93
CA ALA A 196 2.06 -0.50 11.19
C ALA A 196 0.76 -1.13 10.63
N ILE A 197 0.85 -2.29 9.97
CA ILE A 197 -0.34 -2.93 9.36
C ILE A 197 -1.28 -3.55 10.42
N ALA A 198 -0.75 -4.05 11.53
CA ALA A 198 -1.56 -4.65 12.61
C ALA A 198 -2.56 -3.66 13.23
N SER A 199 -2.27 -2.35 13.23
CA SER A 199 -3.23 -1.30 13.63
C SER A 199 -4.44 -1.23 12.69
N VAL A 200 -4.21 -1.25 11.37
CA VAL A 200 -5.26 -1.18 10.35
C VAL A 200 -6.13 -2.44 10.35
N HIS A 201 -5.49 -3.62 10.49
CA HIS A 201 -6.18 -4.89 10.64
C HIS A 201 -7.07 -4.92 11.89
N ALA A 202 -6.54 -4.56 13.07
CA ALA A 202 -7.31 -4.56 14.30
C ALA A 202 -8.49 -3.58 14.29
N LEU A 203 -8.30 -2.37 13.73
CA LEU A 203 -9.35 -1.37 13.63
C LEU A 203 -10.45 -1.77 12.66
N SER A 204 -10.11 -2.30 11.48
CA SER A 204 -11.11 -2.75 10.50
C SER A 204 -11.89 -3.97 11.00
N LEU A 205 -11.23 -4.99 11.56
CA LEU A 205 -11.87 -6.14 12.18
C LEU A 205 -12.79 -5.74 13.35
N GLY A 206 -12.31 -4.82 14.19
CA GLY A 206 -13.07 -4.28 15.30
C GLY A 206 -14.31 -3.50 14.88
N MET A 207 -14.19 -2.67 13.83
CA MET A 207 -15.30 -1.91 13.27
C MET A 207 -16.36 -2.86 12.70
N LYS A 208 -15.95 -3.87 11.93
CA LYS A 208 -16.84 -4.95 11.44
C LYS A 208 -17.64 -5.57 12.57
N PHE A 209 -16.96 -6.04 13.62
CA PHE A 209 -17.60 -6.79 14.70
C PHE A 209 -18.49 -5.92 15.61
N LYS A 210 -18.01 -4.73 16.01
CA LYS A 210 -18.75 -3.88 16.96
C LYS A 210 -19.88 -3.09 16.31
N GLU A 211 -19.72 -2.65 15.06
CA GLU A 211 -20.78 -1.93 14.32
C GLU A 211 -21.71 -2.89 13.55
N LYS A 212 -21.36 -4.18 13.46
CA LYS A 212 -22.12 -5.24 12.76
C LYS A 212 -22.37 -4.90 11.28
N ILE A 213 -21.34 -4.37 10.64
CA ILE A 213 -21.33 -3.97 9.24
C ILE A 213 -20.61 -5.00 8.39
N ASP A 214 -21.02 -5.18 7.14
CA ASP A 214 -20.17 -5.81 6.12
C ASP A 214 -19.24 -4.73 5.54
N LEU A 215 -17.92 -4.96 5.61
CA LEU A 215 -16.93 -4.00 5.11
C LEU A 215 -16.87 -3.96 3.58
N ASN A 216 -17.15 -5.07 2.90
CA ASN A 216 -17.17 -5.15 1.45
C ASN A 216 -18.41 -4.45 0.88
N GLU A 217 -19.56 -4.53 1.56
CA GLU A 217 -20.74 -3.72 1.21
C GLU A 217 -20.52 -2.22 1.50
N LYS A 218 -20.05 -1.88 2.72
CA LYS A 218 -19.80 -0.48 3.12
C LYS A 218 -18.79 0.21 2.19
N TYR A 219 -17.77 -0.53 1.76
CA TYR A 219 -16.72 -0.05 0.88
C TYR A 219 -16.73 -0.78 -0.46
N SER A 220 -17.84 -0.73 -1.19
CA SER A 220 -18.02 -1.36 -2.51
C SER A 220 -17.03 -0.91 -3.62
N PHE A 221 -16.16 0.05 -3.34
CA PHE A 221 -15.01 0.43 -4.19
C PHE A 221 -13.75 -0.42 -3.96
N LEU A 222 -13.67 -1.21 -2.87
CA LEU A 222 -12.59 -2.15 -2.58
C LEU A 222 -12.35 -3.10 -3.76
N PHE A 223 -11.13 -3.62 -3.89
CA PHE A 223 -10.76 -4.41 -5.07
C PHE A 223 -11.47 -5.76 -5.07
N GLN A 224 -12.61 -5.81 -5.78
CA GLN A 224 -13.51 -6.96 -5.77
C GLN A 224 -12.79 -8.23 -6.25
N ILE A 225 -13.01 -9.33 -5.51
CA ILE A 225 -12.22 -10.57 -5.63
C ILE A 225 -12.25 -11.15 -7.04
N ASN A 226 -13.37 -11.06 -7.76
CA ASN A 226 -13.47 -11.50 -9.15
C ASN A 226 -12.52 -10.72 -10.08
N LYS A 227 -12.49 -9.39 -9.96
CA LYS A 227 -11.58 -8.53 -10.74
C LYS A 227 -10.12 -8.74 -10.34
N ALA A 228 -9.83 -8.81 -9.04
CA ALA A 228 -8.48 -9.07 -8.53
C ALA A 228 -7.96 -10.43 -9.04
N THR A 229 -8.80 -11.47 -9.01
CA THR A 229 -8.51 -12.80 -9.56
C THR A 229 -8.16 -12.71 -11.05
N GLU A 230 -8.91 -11.96 -11.85
CA GLU A 230 -8.66 -11.82 -13.28
C GLU A 230 -7.36 -11.05 -13.57
N SER A 231 -7.11 -9.95 -12.86
CA SER A 231 -5.84 -9.20 -12.98
C SER A 231 -4.62 -10.05 -12.59
N TYR A 232 -4.67 -10.76 -11.45
CA TYR A 232 -3.55 -11.61 -11.03
C TYR A 232 -3.38 -12.84 -11.92
N GLN A 233 -4.46 -13.42 -12.45
CA GLN A 233 -4.36 -14.52 -13.42
C GLN A 233 -3.66 -14.08 -14.71
N GLN A 234 -3.97 -12.88 -15.22
CA GLN A 234 -3.31 -12.32 -16.41
C GLN A 234 -1.81 -12.10 -16.19
N LEU A 235 -1.42 -11.52 -15.05
CA LEU A 235 -0.02 -11.35 -14.67
C LEU A 235 0.68 -12.71 -14.54
N LEU A 236 0.05 -13.68 -13.88
CA LEU A 236 0.60 -15.02 -13.69
C LEU A 236 0.79 -15.77 -15.02
N GLU A 237 -0.11 -15.61 -15.99
CA GLU A 237 0.01 -16.22 -17.33
C GLU A 237 1.19 -15.66 -18.13
N GLN A 238 1.59 -14.40 -17.87
CA GLN A 238 2.80 -13.77 -18.43
C GLN A 238 4.06 -14.17 -17.65
N GLY A 239 3.95 -14.32 -16.33
CA GLY A 239 5.08 -14.60 -15.44
C GLY A 239 5.54 -16.06 -15.41
N LEU A 240 4.60 -17.02 -15.41
CA LEU A 240 4.90 -18.46 -15.36
C LEU A 240 5.86 -18.91 -16.48
N PRO A 241 5.68 -18.55 -17.77
CA PRO A 241 6.62 -18.93 -18.83
C PRO A 241 8.03 -18.38 -18.61
N GLN A 242 8.16 -17.18 -18.04
CA GLN A 242 9.45 -16.55 -17.74
C GLN A 242 10.16 -17.28 -16.60
N LEU A 243 9.45 -17.58 -15.51
CA LEU A 243 9.96 -18.40 -14.41
C LEU A 243 10.38 -19.80 -14.90
N SER A 244 9.54 -20.48 -15.68
CA SER A 244 9.88 -21.81 -16.23
C SER A 244 11.16 -21.78 -17.06
N LYS A 245 11.33 -20.77 -17.93
CA LYS A 245 12.55 -20.59 -18.74
C LYS A 245 13.78 -20.31 -17.85
N PHE A 246 13.64 -19.46 -16.84
CA PHE A 246 14.70 -19.14 -15.89
C PHE A 246 15.18 -20.38 -15.11
N LEU A 247 14.25 -21.18 -14.58
CA LEU A 247 14.56 -22.42 -13.87
C LEU A 247 15.23 -23.46 -14.78
N GLN A 248 14.78 -23.58 -16.03
CA GLN A 248 15.44 -24.44 -17.03
C GLN A 248 16.87 -23.99 -17.35
N GLN A 249 17.15 -22.69 -17.30
CA GLN A 249 18.49 -22.14 -17.53
C GLN A 249 19.44 -22.31 -16.33
N LYS A 250 18.93 -22.22 -15.09
CA LYS A 250 19.72 -22.50 -13.87
C LYS A 250 19.99 -24.01 -13.70
N GLY A 251 19.06 -24.87 -14.15
CA GLY A 251 19.13 -26.33 -13.98
C GLY A 251 18.86 -26.80 -12.55
N HIS A 252 18.68 -28.11 -12.34
CA HIS A 252 18.45 -28.75 -11.03
C HIS A 252 17.09 -28.46 -10.34
N TYR A 253 16.18 -27.74 -11.00
CA TYR A 253 14.83 -27.41 -10.51
C TYR A 253 13.72 -28.27 -11.15
N GLU A 254 14.02 -29.49 -11.60
CA GLU A 254 13.07 -30.33 -12.33
C GLU A 254 11.90 -30.82 -11.46
N ARG A 255 12.04 -30.84 -10.13
CA ARG A 255 10.94 -31.23 -9.20
C ARG A 255 9.97 -30.06 -9.03
N GLU A 256 10.52 -28.89 -8.82
CA GLU A 256 9.85 -27.61 -8.61
C GLU A 256 9.10 -27.21 -9.90
N LEU A 257 9.73 -27.31 -11.07
CA LEU A 257 9.10 -27.12 -12.39
C LEU A 257 7.85 -28.00 -12.59
N ARG A 258 7.93 -29.31 -12.27
CA ARG A 258 6.78 -30.22 -12.39
C ARG A 258 5.61 -29.81 -11.49
N VAL A 259 5.88 -29.23 -10.33
CA VAL A 259 4.83 -28.72 -9.42
C VAL A 259 4.18 -27.46 -9.99
N LEU A 260 4.96 -26.53 -10.55
CA LEU A 260 4.43 -25.34 -11.23
C LEU A 260 3.54 -25.71 -12.44
N GLU A 261 3.96 -26.71 -13.23
CA GLU A 261 3.17 -27.26 -14.34
C GLU A 261 1.84 -27.87 -13.88
N GLN A 262 1.83 -28.57 -12.74
CA GLN A 262 0.61 -29.15 -12.14
C GLN A 262 -0.31 -28.10 -11.50
N LEU A 263 0.26 -27.01 -10.96
CA LEU A 263 -0.49 -25.87 -10.42
C LEU A 263 -1.18 -25.07 -11.53
N ARG A 264 -0.49 -24.84 -12.66
CA ARG A 264 -0.90 -23.91 -13.73
C ARG A 264 -2.39 -24.00 -14.12
N PRO A 265 -2.99 -25.17 -14.38
CA PRO A 265 -4.41 -25.26 -14.79
C PRO A 265 -5.43 -24.86 -13.71
N ARG A 266 -5.01 -24.75 -12.44
CA ARG A 266 -5.87 -24.47 -11.28
C ARG A 266 -5.66 -23.07 -10.70
N THR A 267 -4.70 -22.33 -11.24
CA THR A 267 -4.24 -21.02 -10.73
C THR A 267 -5.38 -20.03 -10.50
N LYS A 268 -6.28 -19.83 -11.47
CA LYS A 268 -7.43 -18.91 -11.31
C LYS A 268 -8.28 -19.27 -10.08
N ALA A 269 -8.64 -20.54 -9.91
CA ALA A 269 -9.45 -21.01 -8.80
C ALA A 269 -8.71 -20.97 -7.44
N LEU A 270 -7.38 -21.17 -7.45
CA LEU A 270 -6.54 -20.99 -6.26
C LEU A 270 -6.48 -19.53 -5.84
N ILE A 271 -6.21 -18.60 -6.78
CA ILE A 271 -6.20 -17.16 -6.51
C ILE A 271 -7.55 -16.71 -5.97
N GLU A 272 -8.65 -17.10 -6.63
CA GLU A 272 -10.00 -16.76 -6.22
C GLU A 272 -10.29 -17.21 -4.78
N ASN A 273 -10.00 -18.48 -4.45
CA ASN A 273 -10.20 -19.00 -3.09
C ASN A 273 -9.31 -18.28 -2.07
N LEU A 274 -8.03 -18.08 -2.37
CA LEU A 274 -7.06 -17.52 -1.42
C LEU A 274 -7.28 -16.02 -1.14
N LEU A 275 -7.92 -15.31 -2.07
CA LEU A 275 -8.40 -13.94 -1.86
C LEU A 275 -9.68 -13.85 -1.03
N GLN A 276 -10.54 -14.87 -1.02
CA GLN A 276 -11.76 -14.86 -0.20
C GLN A 276 -11.43 -14.64 1.28
N PRO A 277 -12.17 -13.78 2.02
CA PRO A 277 -12.01 -13.66 3.47
C PRO A 277 -12.24 -15.00 4.17
N ILE A 278 -11.58 -15.20 5.32
CA ILE A 278 -11.89 -16.29 6.25
C ILE A 278 -12.69 -15.67 7.40
N GLU A 279 -13.99 -15.91 7.43
CA GLU A 279 -14.82 -15.44 8.54
C GLU A 279 -14.56 -16.27 9.83
N PRO A 280 -14.60 -15.62 11.02
CA PRO A 280 -14.97 -14.24 11.26
C PRO A 280 -13.80 -13.22 11.15
N MET A 281 -12.64 -13.63 10.66
CA MET A 281 -11.41 -12.81 10.58
C MET A 281 -11.27 -11.94 9.32
N GLY A 282 -12.23 -11.98 8.39
CA GLY A 282 -12.22 -11.11 7.21
C GLY A 282 -12.09 -9.64 7.59
N LEU A 283 -11.16 -8.91 6.98
CA LEU A 283 -10.86 -7.51 7.32
C LEU A 283 -10.27 -6.76 6.12
N ILE A 284 -9.99 -5.47 6.30
CA ILE A 284 -9.38 -4.65 5.24
C ILE A 284 -7.87 -4.91 5.20
N THR A 285 -7.39 -5.42 4.07
CA THR A 285 -5.97 -5.69 3.79
C THR A 285 -5.43 -4.70 2.76
N HIS A 286 -4.14 -4.39 2.85
CA HIS A 286 -3.42 -3.59 1.86
C HIS A 286 -3.25 -4.33 0.53
N THR A 287 -2.97 -5.64 0.61
CA THR A 287 -2.82 -6.60 -0.50
C THR A 287 -1.66 -6.38 -1.45
N ASP A 288 -1.06 -5.18 -1.47
CA ASP A 288 0.28 -4.92 -2.03
C ASP A 288 1.29 -4.54 -0.93
N PHE A 289 1.38 -5.37 0.12
CA PHE A 289 2.20 -5.09 1.30
C PHE A 289 3.63 -5.66 1.17
N TRP A 290 4.49 -4.91 0.49
CA TRP A 290 5.90 -5.24 0.23
C TRP A 290 6.81 -4.01 0.35
N CYS A 291 8.13 -4.20 0.42
CA CYS A 291 9.07 -3.17 0.85
C CYS A 291 9.11 -1.87 0.03
N ASN A 292 8.75 -1.89 -1.26
CA ASN A 292 8.70 -0.67 -2.07
C ASN A 292 7.56 0.27 -1.65
N ASN A 293 6.49 -0.26 -1.08
CA ASN A 293 5.35 0.50 -0.56
C ASN A 293 5.54 0.91 0.92
N LEU A 294 6.75 0.75 1.46
CA LEU A 294 7.07 1.05 2.86
C LEU A 294 8.22 2.04 2.94
N LEU A 295 8.01 3.12 3.69
CA LEU A 295 9.09 4.06 4.05
C LEU A 295 9.41 3.93 5.52
N PHE A 296 10.71 3.91 5.85
CA PHE A 296 11.21 3.73 7.20
C PHE A 296 11.92 4.98 7.69
N LYS A 297 11.80 5.26 8.99
CA LYS A 297 12.50 6.34 9.67
C LYS A 297 13.32 5.77 10.83
N GLU A 298 14.61 6.07 10.84
CA GLU A 298 15.49 5.75 11.96
C GLU A 298 15.22 6.73 13.11
N CYS A 299 14.68 6.24 14.22
CA CYS A 299 14.48 7.01 15.45
C CYS A 299 15.37 6.43 16.57
N PRO A 300 16.33 7.20 17.13
CA PRO A 300 17.18 6.72 18.22
C PRO A 300 16.45 6.33 19.52
N ASN A 301 15.19 6.76 19.67
CA ASN A 301 14.32 6.42 20.80
C ASN A 301 13.17 5.54 20.31
N ASP A 302 13.26 4.24 20.62
CA ASP A 302 12.40 3.11 20.21
C ASP A 302 10.97 3.13 20.83
N SER A 303 10.35 4.32 20.89
CA SER A 303 9.14 4.60 21.70
C SER A 303 7.94 5.13 20.93
N LEU A 304 8.02 5.22 19.60
CA LEU A 304 6.92 5.68 18.74
C LEU A 304 6.61 4.63 17.68
N ASN A 305 5.34 4.33 17.47
CA ASN A 305 4.86 3.34 16.49
C ASN A 305 4.95 3.85 15.03
N ASP A 306 5.79 4.86 14.77
CA ASP A 306 5.79 5.68 13.56
C ASP A 306 7.07 5.47 12.73
N ASN A 307 7.85 4.41 13.00
CA ASN A 307 9.08 4.07 12.28
C ASN A 307 8.84 3.51 10.86
N CYS A 308 7.60 3.14 10.50
CA CYS A 308 7.22 2.64 9.18
C CYS A 308 5.92 3.30 8.71
N SER A 309 5.95 3.97 7.56
CA SER A 309 4.78 4.52 6.88
C SER A 309 4.39 3.64 5.69
N ILE A 310 3.11 3.33 5.58
CA ILE A 310 2.55 2.53 4.47
C ILE A 310 2.06 3.45 3.36
N LEU A 311 2.50 3.20 2.14
CA LEU A 311 2.12 3.91 0.91
C LEU A 311 1.21 3.05 0.03
N ASP A 312 0.55 3.69 -0.93
CA ASP A 312 0.02 3.03 -2.14
C ASP A 312 -1.13 2.04 -1.94
N TRP A 313 -2.20 2.53 -1.29
CA TRP A 313 -3.42 1.79 -0.96
C TRP A 313 -4.33 1.45 -2.17
N GLN A 314 -3.78 1.42 -3.38
CA GLN A 314 -4.52 1.17 -4.63
C GLN A 314 -5.05 -0.27 -4.78
N MET A 315 -4.44 -1.24 -4.09
CA MET A 315 -4.86 -2.67 -4.11
C MET A 315 -5.81 -3.05 -2.96
N ILE A 316 -6.18 -2.10 -2.11
CA ILE A 316 -6.97 -2.32 -0.89
C ILE A 316 -8.24 -3.15 -1.13
N THR A 317 -8.43 -4.19 -0.32
CA THR A 317 -9.53 -5.16 -0.47
C THR A 317 -10.01 -5.72 0.88
N TYR A 318 -11.07 -6.52 0.85
CA TYR A 318 -11.60 -7.27 1.98
C TYR A 318 -11.14 -8.73 1.90
N SER A 319 -10.20 -9.14 2.75
CA SER A 319 -9.54 -10.44 2.64
C SER A 319 -9.03 -10.96 4.00
N ARG A 320 -8.09 -11.92 3.95
CA ARG A 320 -7.50 -12.62 5.10
C ARG A 320 -6.35 -11.80 5.69
N PRO A 321 -6.27 -11.61 7.03
CA PRO A 321 -5.17 -10.86 7.67
C PRO A 321 -3.77 -11.35 7.30
N THR A 322 -3.63 -12.65 7.04
CA THR A 322 -2.35 -13.30 6.75
C THR A 322 -1.83 -13.05 5.33
N ASN A 323 -2.65 -12.51 4.42
CA ASN A 323 -2.24 -12.25 3.03
C ASN A 323 -1.15 -11.17 2.95
N ASP A 324 -1.30 -10.06 3.68
CA ASP A 324 -0.28 -9.00 3.74
C ASP A 324 1.01 -9.49 4.41
N ILE A 325 0.89 -10.23 5.52
CA ILE A 325 2.04 -10.76 6.26
C ILE A 325 2.82 -11.79 5.42
N ALA A 326 2.12 -12.64 4.66
CA ALA A 326 2.76 -13.57 3.74
C ALA A 326 3.44 -12.85 2.57
N LEU A 327 2.81 -11.82 1.99
CA LEU A 327 3.43 -11.05 0.91
C LEU A 327 4.71 -10.36 1.38
N LEU A 328 4.70 -9.71 2.55
CA LEU A 328 5.89 -9.09 3.13
C LEU A 328 7.02 -10.11 3.34
N ILE A 329 6.72 -11.20 4.05
CA ILE A 329 7.72 -12.21 4.44
C ILE A 329 8.29 -12.95 3.22
N THR A 330 7.47 -13.20 2.18
CA THR A 330 7.90 -13.91 0.96
C THR A 330 8.68 -13.02 0.00
N SER A 331 8.22 -11.79 -0.25
CA SER A 331 8.84 -10.89 -1.25
C SER A 331 10.05 -10.11 -0.72
N SER A 332 9.95 -9.64 0.53
CA SER A 332 10.73 -8.49 1.00
C SER A 332 11.86 -8.87 1.96
N LEU A 333 11.89 -10.11 2.47
CA LEU A 333 12.94 -10.59 3.37
C LEU A 333 14.06 -11.34 2.62
N PRO A 334 15.34 -11.06 2.91
CA PRO A 334 16.45 -11.94 2.56
C PRO A 334 16.23 -13.37 3.08
N SER A 335 16.68 -14.38 2.32
CA SER A 335 16.41 -15.80 2.58
C SER A 335 16.79 -16.25 3.99
N ASN A 336 17.92 -15.76 4.52
CA ASN A 336 18.38 -16.08 5.88
C ASN A 336 17.47 -15.48 6.95
N ILE A 337 17.03 -14.23 6.80
CA ILE A 337 16.12 -13.57 7.75
C ILE A 337 14.75 -14.26 7.71
N ARG A 338 14.23 -14.57 6.52
CA ARG A 338 12.98 -15.32 6.34
C ARG A 338 13.02 -16.68 7.05
N ARG A 339 14.03 -17.50 6.74
CA ARG A 339 14.22 -18.84 7.33
C ARG A 339 14.37 -18.79 8.86
N GLN A 340 15.09 -17.81 9.39
CA GLN A 340 15.38 -17.72 10.83
C GLN A 340 14.26 -17.07 11.65
N HIS A 341 13.47 -16.15 11.08
CA HIS A 341 12.60 -15.26 11.86
C HIS A 341 11.11 -15.28 11.49
N THR A 342 10.66 -16.06 10.49
CA THR A 342 9.23 -16.13 10.13
C THR A 342 8.33 -16.40 11.35
N THR A 343 8.65 -17.40 12.19
CA THR A 343 7.86 -17.70 13.40
C THR A 343 7.83 -16.51 14.38
N LYS A 344 8.96 -15.83 14.63
CA LYS A 344 9.04 -14.64 15.49
C LYS A 344 8.15 -13.51 14.96
N LEU A 345 8.16 -13.29 13.64
CA LEU A 345 7.36 -12.25 12.98
C LEU A 345 5.85 -12.57 13.02
N LEU A 346 5.46 -13.84 12.90
CA LEU A 346 4.08 -14.28 13.08
C LEU A 346 3.62 -14.13 14.54
N ASP A 347 4.46 -14.49 15.52
CA ASP A 347 4.16 -14.31 16.94
C ASP A 347 4.00 -12.83 17.28
N LEU A 348 4.88 -11.96 16.75
CA LEU A 348 4.76 -10.51 16.87
C LEU A 348 3.43 -10.01 16.29
N TYR A 349 3.10 -10.38 15.05
CA TYR A 349 1.87 -9.97 14.39
C TYR A 349 0.63 -10.41 15.17
N TYR A 350 0.58 -11.66 15.62
CA TYR A 350 -0.54 -12.20 16.39
C TYR A 350 -0.74 -11.47 17.73
N ASN A 351 0.36 -11.24 18.46
CA ASN A 351 0.33 -10.54 19.74
C ASN A 351 -0.10 -9.08 19.59
N LEU A 352 0.34 -8.40 18.53
CA LEU A 352 -0.10 -7.05 18.18
C LEU A 352 -1.59 -7.02 17.84
N LEU A 353 -2.06 -7.91 16.95
CA LEU A 353 -3.47 -8.00 16.58
C LEU A 353 -4.36 -8.24 17.80
N ARG A 354 -4.00 -9.21 18.66
CA ARG A 354 -4.70 -9.51 19.92
C ARG A 354 -4.73 -8.30 20.86
N SER A 355 -3.58 -7.66 21.09
CA SER A 355 -3.45 -6.49 21.97
C SER A 355 -4.29 -5.31 21.46
N ASN A 356 -4.19 -5.01 20.17
CA ASN A 356 -4.91 -3.93 19.50
C ASN A 356 -6.43 -4.17 19.48
N CYS A 357 -6.89 -5.40 19.22
CA CYS A 357 -8.31 -5.75 19.37
C CYS A 357 -8.78 -5.65 20.83
N SER A 358 -7.94 -6.03 21.80
CA SER A 358 -8.27 -5.88 23.23
C SER A 358 -8.45 -4.41 23.64
N LYS A 359 -7.66 -3.47 23.10
CA LYS A 359 -7.83 -2.01 23.32
C LYS A 359 -9.22 -1.48 22.93
N ILE A 360 -9.87 -2.12 21.95
CA ILE A 360 -11.24 -1.80 21.52
C ILE A 360 -12.29 -2.77 22.08
N GLY A 361 -11.93 -3.68 22.98
CA GLY A 361 -12.85 -4.60 23.64
C GLY A 361 -13.32 -5.78 22.77
N LEU A 362 -12.41 -6.35 21.97
CA LEU A 362 -12.59 -7.57 21.19
C LEU A 362 -11.47 -8.56 21.53
N ASP A 363 -11.81 -9.77 21.98
CA ASP A 363 -10.83 -10.85 22.20
C ASP A 363 -10.89 -11.84 21.03
N ILE A 364 -9.87 -11.85 20.17
CA ILE A 364 -9.85 -12.70 18.98
C ILE A 364 -9.75 -14.20 19.30
N GLU A 365 -9.26 -14.59 20.48
CA GLU A 365 -9.22 -16.00 20.90
C GLU A 365 -10.59 -16.47 21.37
N VAL A 366 -11.30 -15.63 22.14
CA VAL A 366 -12.59 -15.98 22.75
C VAL A 366 -13.77 -15.69 21.81
N ASP A 367 -13.88 -14.46 21.31
CA ASP A 367 -15.03 -14.00 20.53
C ASP A 367 -15.01 -14.56 19.10
N LEU A 368 -13.81 -14.72 18.52
CA LEU A 368 -13.61 -15.10 17.11
C LEU A 368 -13.03 -16.52 16.92
N GLN A 369 -12.71 -17.22 18.01
CA GLN A 369 -12.10 -18.56 17.99
C GLN A 369 -10.85 -18.62 17.10
N TYR A 370 -10.01 -17.58 17.18
CA TYR A 370 -8.83 -17.40 16.34
C TYR A 370 -7.53 -17.51 17.14
N SER A 371 -7.08 -18.75 17.31
CA SER A 371 -5.81 -19.06 17.97
C SER A 371 -4.60 -18.81 17.07
N ARG A 372 -3.43 -18.64 17.69
CA ARG A 372 -2.13 -18.54 17.00
C ARG A 372 -1.87 -19.71 16.05
N ASN A 373 -2.34 -20.92 16.39
CA ASN A 373 -2.22 -22.11 15.53
C ASN A 373 -3.12 -22.01 14.29
N LYS A 374 -4.35 -21.51 14.44
CA LYS A 374 -5.26 -21.27 13.31
C LYS A 374 -4.70 -20.21 12.35
N MET A 375 -4.10 -19.15 12.89
CA MET A 375 -3.36 -18.17 12.09
C MET A 375 -2.18 -18.78 11.32
N GLU A 376 -1.49 -19.79 11.87
CA GLU A 376 -0.40 -20.48 11.16
C GLU A 376 -0.92 -21.29 9.96
N CYS A 377 -2.04 -21.98 10.12
CA CYS A 377 -2.72 -22.69 9.03
C CYS A 377 -3.15 -21.73 7.91
N ASP A 378 -3.73 -20.58 8.28
CA ASP A 378 -4.13 -19.55 7.32
C ASP A 378 -2.91 -18.91 6.63
N PHE A 379 -1.84 -18.63 7.38
CA PHE A 379 -0.58 -18.11 6.83
C PHE A 379 0.02 -19.06 5.78
N ARG A 380 0.01 -20.38 6.02
CA ARG A 380 0.47 -21.36 5.02
C ARG A 380 -0.36 -21.32 3.72
N LYS A 381 -1.67 -21.05 3.81
CA LYS A 381 -2.51 -20.79 2.61
C LYS A 381 -2.13 -19.46 1.96
N SER A 382 -1.91 -18.40 2.74
CA SER A 382 -1.46 -17.08 2.25
C SER A 382 -0.07 -17.09 1.60
N GLN A 383 0.85 -17.98 2.05
CA GLN A 383 2.15 -18.17 1.41
C GLN A 383 1.99 -18.58 -0.06
N LEU A 384 1.07 -19.51 -0.38
CA LEU A 384 0.79 -19.90 -1.76
C LEU A 384 0.31 -18.70 -2.60
N LEU A 385 -0.58 -17.87 -2.07
CA LEU A 385 -1.02 -16.65 -2.75
C LEU A 385 0.15 -15.68 -2.98
N SER A 386 0.95 -15.40 -1.95
CA SER A 386 2.11 -14.50 -2.07
C SER A 386 3.09 -14.97 -3.14
N PHE A 387 3.30 -16.27 -3.28
CA PHE A 387 4.16 -16.81 -4.33
C PHE A 387 3.56 -16.66 -5.73
N LEU A 388 2.25 -16.90 -5.91
CA LEU A 388 1.57 -16.66 -7.18
C LEU A 388 1.65 -15.17 -7.58
N LEU A 389 1.54 -14.24 -6.63
CA LEU A 389 1.75 -12.81 -6.86
C LEU A 389 3.20 -12.51 -7.28
N CYS A 390 4.20 -13.07 -6.59
CA CYS A 390 5.61 -12.92 -6.98
C CYS A 390 5.92 -13.47 -8.38
N ILE A 391 5.24 -14.52 -8.85
CA ILE A 391 5.36 -14.97 -10.24
C ILE A 391 4.74 -13.94 -11.20
N GLY A 392 3.61 -13.34 -10.84
CA GLY A 392 2.96 -12.30 -11.65
C GLY A 392 3.84 -11.05 -11.87
N SER A 393 4.78 -10.79 -10.96
CA SER A 393 5.76 -9.70 -11.02
C SER A 393 7.21 -10.23 -11.07
N ILE A 394 7.41 -11.33 -11.80
CA ILE A 394 8.71 -12.01 -11.93
C ILE A 394 9.82 -11.11 -12.49
N ASP A 395 9.46 -10.15 -13.33
CA ASP A 395 10.33 -9.12 -13.92
C ASP A 395 11.00 -8.23 -12.86
N VAL A 396 10.34 -8.00 -11.71
CA VAL A 396 10.91 -7.26 -10.57
C VAL A 396 12.01 -8.08 -9.86
N ALA A 397 11.98 -9.42 -9.99
CA ALA A 397 12.90 -10.33 -9.31
C ALA A 397 14.08 -10.81 -10.17
N LEU A 398 13.97 -10.79 -11.50
CA LEU A 398 15.03 -11.22 -12.43
C LEU A 398 16.01 -10.09 -12.76
N GLY A 399 17.27 -10.44 -13.07
CA GLY A 399 18.28 -9.46 -13.50
C GLY A 399 19.24 -8.98 -12.39
N HIS A 400 18.97 -9.30 -11.13
CA HIS A 400 19.92 -9.13 -10.02
C HIS A 400 20.11 -10.47 -9.29
N GLU A 401 21.36 -10.82 -8.97
CA GLU A 401 21.70 -12.13 -8.39
C GLU A 401 21.04 -12.35 -7.03
N GLU A 402 20.94 -11.30 -6.21
CA GLU A 402 20.35 -11.36 -4.87
C GLU A 402 18.83 -11.59 -4.88
N THR A 403 18.11 -11.03 -5.86
CA THR A 403 16.66 -11.23 -6.00
C THR A 403 16.33 -12.54 -6.71
N GLU A 404 17.14 -12.92 -7.70
CA GLU A 404 17.10 -14.25 -8.32
C GLU A 404 17.31 -15.35 -7.28
N GLN A 405 18.35 -15.24 -6.45
CA GLN A 405 18.63 -16.23 -5.41
C GLN A 405 17.53 -16.28 -4.34
N ARG A 406 16.98 -15.13 -3.93
CA ARG A 406 15.84 -15.05 -3.01
C ARG A 406 14.61 -15.78 -3.58
N LEU A 407 14.31 -15.58 -4.86
CA LEU A 407 13.21 -16.27 -5.55
C LEU A 407 13.43 -17.79 -5.59
N LEU A 408 14.64 -18.26 -5.89
CA LEU A 408 15.00 -19.68 -5.90
C LEU A 408 14.88 -20.30 -4.50
N ASP A 409 15.35 -19.60 -3.46
CA ASP A 409 15.17 -19.98 -2.05
C ASP A 409 13.69 -20.01 -1.64
N VAL A 410 12.86 -19.08 -2.15
CA VAL A 410 11.41 -19.09 -1.91
C VAL A 410 10.77 -20.34 -2.52
N LEU A 411 11.03 -20.61 -3.79
CA LEU A 411 10.50 -21.77 -4.50
C LEU A 411 10.92 -23.09 -3.85
N HIS A 412 12.19 -23.24 -3.49
CA HIS A 412 12.71 -24.46 -2.88
C HIS A 412 12.14 -24.70 -1.48
N ASP A 413 12.17 -23.69 -0.60
CA ASP A 413 11.61 -23.82 0.75
C ASP A 413 10.10 -24.16 0.69
N PHE A 414 9.34 -23.52 -0.20
CA PHE A 414 7.90 -23.78 -0.35
C PHE A 414 7.58 -25.16 -0.94
N TYR A 415 8.51 -25.74 -1.71
CA TYR A 415 8.43 -27.11 -2.19
C TYR A 415 8.64 -28.11 -1.04
N GLU A 416 9.72 -27.97 -0.27
CA GLU A 416 10.04 -28.88 0.84
C GLU A 416 9.01 -28.73 2.00
N ASP A 417 8.53 -27.51 2.29
CA ASP A 417 7.45 -27.23 3.24
C ASP A 417 6.05 -27.66 2.74
N LYS A 418 5.92 -28.15 1.49
CA LYS A 418 4.67 -28.57 0.85
C LYS A 418 3.60 -27.47 0.76
N ILE A 419 3.99 -26.20 0.63
CA ILE A 419 3.05 -25.08 0.42
C ILE A 419 2.26 -25.26 -0.88
N PHE A 420 2.83 -25.94 -1.87
CA PHE A 420 2.18 -26.23 -3.15
C PHE A 420 1.15 -27.37 -3.13
N THR A 421 0.95 -28.08 -2.01
CA THR A 421 -0.09 -29.14 -1.94
C THR A 421 -1.48 -28.53 -1.77
N PHE A 422 -2.23 -28.49 -2.88
CA PHE A 422 -3.51 -27.79 -3.04
C PHE A 422 -4.73 -28.50 -2.41
N ASP A 423 -4.61 -29.75 -1.97
CA ASP A 423 -5.73 -30.53 -1.41
C ASP A 423 -6.34 -29.92 -0.14
N ASP A 424 -5.59 -29.06 0.57
CA ASP A 424 -6.04 -28.35 1.77
C ASP A 424 -6.49 -26.91 1.50
N VAL A 425 -6.35 -26.40 0.27
CA VAL A 425 -6.82 -25.04 -0.09
C VAL A 425 -8.35 -25.02 -0.24
N PHE A 426 -8.93 -26.08 -0.81
CA PHE A 426 -10.37 -26.25 -1.02
C PHE A 426 -11.11 -26.87 0.19
N LYS A 427 -10.43 -27.04 1.32
CA LYS A 427 -11.00 -27.46 2.62
C LYS A 427 -11.01 -26.27 3.58
#